data_AF-A0A1M7N5E4-F1
#
_entry.id   AF-A0A1M7N5E4-F1
#
_cell.length_a   1.000
_cell.length_b   1.000
_cell.length_c   1.000
_cell.angle_alpha   90.00
_cell.angle_beta   90.00
_cell.angle_gamma   90.00
#
_symmetry.space_group_name_H-M   'P 1'
#
loop_
_entity.id
_entity.type
_entity.pdbx_description
1 polymer ?
#
loop_
_entity_poly.entity_id
_entity_poly.type
_entity_poly.pdbx_seq_one_letter_code
_entity_poly.pdbx_strand_id
1 'polypeptide(L)'
;MKKNIFILAIAISVIFISFKVAGLEFVWLFLSIGATLILFFFWIITFFRKVKGIWIQIPLRLMGICFIGVLASLFRPYEDATLPLGTESEQLENTYVTDQGDRKYLKSYIPFLSRLEDRDQSRLNQVKGIYERNKNLEPIEKFYAAFIFHHSDNSKDYETASKLASEAAKAAHLQKQNLVQWLKKAAYDRWMVSMGKPEKYNTQNKFSVEID
;
A
#
# COMPACT_ATOMS: atom_id res chain seq x y z
N MET A 1 -1.88 -33.21 24.61
CA MET A 1 -2.12 -33.36 23.16
C MET A 1 -3.16 -32.40 22.61
N LYS A 2 -4.42 -32.40 23.09
CA LYS A 2 -5.51 -31.56 22.52
C LYS A 2 -5.19 -30.06 22.38
N LYS A 3 -4.56 -29.45 23.40
CA LYS A 3 -4.17 -28.02 23.39
C LYS A 3 -3.15 -27.67 22.31
N ASN A 4 -2.18 -28.55 22.04
CA ASN A 4 -1.14 -28.30 21.04
C ASN A 4 -1.70 -28.44 19.62
N ILE A 5 -2.61 -29.40 19.42
CA ILE A 5 -3.34 -29.56 18.15
C ILE A 5 -4.17 -28.31 17.85
N PHE A 6 -4.86 -27.76 18.87
CA PHE A 6 -5.64 -26.53 18.70
C PHE A 6 -4.78 -25.32 18.32
N ILE A 7 -3.63 -25.12 18.97
CA ILE A 7 -2.71 -24.03 18.64
C ILE A 7 -2.15 -24.19 17.22
N LEU A 8 -1.81 -25.43 16.83
CA LEU A 8 -1.35 -25.72 15.48
C LEU A 8 -2.42 -25.42 14.43
N ALA A 9 -3.68 -25.79 14.68
CA ALA A 9 -4.79 -25.47 13.80
C ALA A 9 -4.95 -23.94 13.62
N ILE A 10 -4.87 -23.17 14.71
CA ILE A 10 -4.88 -21.70 14.63
C ILE A 10 -3.72 -21.18 13.80
N ALA A 11 -2.50 -21.69 14.02
CA ALA A 11 -1.34 -21.24 13.27
C ALA A 11 -1.49 -21.51 11.76
N ILE A 12 -2.01 -22.69 11.39
CA ILE A 12 -2.28 -23.04 9.98
C ILE A 12 -3.34 -22.10 9.38
N SER A 13 -4.44 -21.83 10.10
CA SER A 13 -5.47 -20.88 9.65
C SER A 13 -4.89 -19.48 9.46
N VAL A 14 -4.04 -19.03 10.39
CA VAL A 14 -3.37 -17.72 10.30
C VAL A 14 -2.46 -17.67 9.08
N ILE A 15 -1.67 -18.70 8.79
CA ILE A 15 -0.84 -18.78 7.58
C ILE A 15 -1.73 -18.64 6.33
N PHE A 16 -2.79 -19.44 6.24
CA PHE A 16 -3.68 -19.45 5.07
C PHE A 16 -4.34 -18.08 4.84
N ILE A 17 -4.89 -17.46 5.88
CA ILE A 17 -5.55 -16.16 5.78
C ILE A 17 -4.51 -15.06 5.45
N SER A 18 -3.34 -15.11 6.09
CA SER A 18 -2.24 -14.15 5.85
C SER A 18 -1.64 -14.25 4.46
N PHE A 19 -1.80 -15.39 3.78
CA PHE A 19 -1.41 -15.54 2.39
C PHE A 19 -2.47 -14.99 1.42
N LYS A 20 -3.74 -14.92 1.83
CA LYS A 20 -4.87 -14.55 0.96
C LYS A 20 -5.31 -13.09 1.08
N VAL A 21 -5.23 -12.47 2.26
CA VAL A 21 -5.87 -11.17 2.53
C VAL A 21 -4.84 -10.05 2.61
N ALA A 22 -4.81 -9.14 1.63
CA ALA A 22 -3.79 -8.07 1.56
C ALA A 22 -3.96 -7.07 2.70
N GLY A 23 -2.84 -6.59 3.26
CA GLY A 23 -2.82 -5.64 4.37
C GLY A 23 -3.03 -6.27 5.75
N LEU A 24 -3.34 -7.56 5.85
CA LEU A 24 -3.55 -8.23 7.14
C LEU A 24 -2.27 -8.28 8.00
N GLU A 25 -1.11 -8.24 7.36
CA GLU A 25 0.18 -8.03 8.02
C GLU A 25 0.21 -6.84 8.98
N PHE A 26 -0.46 -5.74 8.65
CA PHE A 26 -0.48 -4.55 9.50
C PHE A 26 -1.33 -4.79 10.76
N VAL A 27 -2.40 -5.60 10.64
CA VAL A 27 -3.19 -6.04 11.79
C VAL A 27 -2.35 -6.92 12.70
N TRP A 28 -1.59 -7.87 12.13
CA TRP A 28 -0.69 -8.72 12.90
C TRP A 28 0.41 -7.92 13.61
N LEU A 29 1.00 -6.94 12.93
CA LEU A 29 1.97 -6.02 13.55
C LEU A 29 1.34 -5.25 14.71
N PHE A 30 0.15 -4.67 14.51
CA PHE A 30 -0.56 -3.92 15.54
C PHE A 30 -0.86 -4.79 16.78
N LEU A 31 -1.36 -6.01 16.59
CA LEU A 31 -1.61 -6.95 17.68
C LEU A 31 -0.33 -7.37 18.41
N SER A 32 0.77 -7.55 17.67
CA SER A 32 2.09 -7.86 18.24
C SER A 32 2.64 -6.72 19.11
N ILE A 33 2.47 -5.47 18.66
CA ILE A 33 2.83 -4.27 19.43
C ILE A 33 1.99 -4.21 20.71
N GLY A 34 0.67 -4.40 20.61
CA GLY A 34 -0.22 -4.44 21.78
C GLY A 34 0.18 -5.51 22.79
N ALA A 35 0.50 -6.72 22.33
CA ALA A 35 0.98 -7.80 23.19
C ALA A 35 2.32 -7.46 23.87
N THR A 36 3.22 -6.76 23.17
CA THR A 36 4.50 -6.28 23.72
C THR A 36 4.27 -5.26 24.83
N LEU A 37 3.34 -4.32 24.65
CA LEU A 37 2.98 -3.33 25.68
C LEU A 37 2.39 -4.00 26.93
N ILE A 38 1.57 -5.03 26.76
CA ILE A 38 1.02 -5.83 27.87
C ILE A 38 2.13 -6.54 28.64
N LEU A 39 3.09 -7.15 27.93
CA LEU A 39 4.25 -7.80 28.55
C LEU A 39 5.10 -6.79 29.34
N PHE A 40 5.33 -5.60 28.78
CA PHE A 40 6.04 -4.53 29.46
C PHE A 40 5.33 -4.10 30.75
N PHE A 41 4.00 -3.96 30.71
CA PHE A 41 3.22 -3.65 31.91
C PHE A 41 3.29 -4.77 32.96
N PHE A 42 3.21 -6.04 32.56
CA PHE A 42 3.39 -7.15 33.49
C PHE A 42 4.79 -7.18 34.09
N TRP A 43 5.83 -6.88 33.29
CA TRP A 43 7.19 -6.78 33.77
C TRP A 43 7.35 -5.69 34.85
N ILE A 44 6.76 -4.51 34.66
CA ILE A 44 6.71 -3.47 35.70
C ILE A 44 6.00 -4.00 36.96
N ILE A 45 4.84 -4.64 36.80
CA ILE A 45 4.11 -5.21 37.94
C ILE A 45 4.93 -6.26 38.69
N THR A 46 5.73 -7.07 37.99
CA THR A 46 6.56 -8.11 38.62
C THR A 46 7.59 -7.55 39.61
N PHE A 47 7.94 -6.27 39.48
CA PHE A 47 8.79 -5.57 40.45
C PHE A 47 8.10 -5.38 41.81
N PHE A 48 6.77 -5.21 41.81
CA PHE A 48 5.98 -4.94 43.02
C PHE A 48 5.25 -6.17 43.56
N ARG A 49 4.92 -7.15 42.71
CA ARG A 49 4.20 -8.37 43.11
C ARG A 49 4.46 -9.52 42.15
N LYS A 50 4.40 -10.76 42.65
CA LYS A 50 4.46 -11.94 41.78
C LYS A 50 3.24 -11.99 40.85
N VAL A 51 3.49 -12.09 39.54
CA VAL A 51 2.47 -12.30 38.51
C VAL A 51 2.41 -13.80 38.20
N LYS A 52 1.20 -14.35 38.04
CA LYS A 52 1.06 -15.76 37.62
C LYS A 52 1.62 -15.92 36.20
N GLY A 53 2.45 -16.93 35.99
CA GLY A 53 3.10 -17.16 34.68
C GLY A 53 2.13 -17.29 33.50
N ILE A 54 0.88 -17.69 33.75
CA ILE A 54 -0.16 -17.75 32.70
C ILE A 54 -0.43 -16.38 32.03
N TRP A 55 -0.35 -15.28 32.78
CA TRP A 55 -0.55 -13.92 32.26
C TRP A 55 0.58 -13.45 31.36
N ILE A 56 1.77 -14.04 31.51
CA ILE A 56 2.92 -13.81 30.62
C ILE A 56 2.83 -14.73 29.39
N GLN A 57 2.39 -15.98 29.57
CA GLN A 57 2.30 -16.95 28.48
C GLN A 57 1.27 -16.60 27.40
N ILE A 58 0.15 -15.97 27.77
CA ILE A 58 -0.91 -15.59 26.80
C ILE A 58 -0.39 -14.59 25.75
N PRO A 59 0.14 -13.41 26.12
CA PRO A 59 0.65 -12.44 25.16
C PRO A 59 1.85 -12.99 24.37
N LEU A 60 2.72 -13.81 24.99
CA LEU A 60 3.81 -14.48 24.24
C LEU A 60 3.29 -15.41 23.14
N ARG A 61 2.25 -16.20 23.42
CA ARG A 61 1.62 -17.05 22.38
C ARG A 61 0.96 -16.21 21.29
N LEU A 62 0.28 -15.13 21.66
CA LEU A 62 -0.33 -14.22 20.69
C LEU A 62 0.73 -13.59 19.78
N MET A 63 1.86 -13.12 20.34
CA MET A 63 2.99 -12.62 19.55
C MET A 63 3.52 -13.67 18.59
N GLY A 64 3.71 -14.92 19.04
CA GLY A 64 4.15 -16.01 18.18
C GLY A 64 3.20 -16.25 16.99
N ILE A 65 1.89 -16.23 17.24
CA ILE A 65 0.87 -16.38 16.18
C ILE A 65 0.91 -15.19 15.21
N CYS A 66 0.97 -13.96 15.72
CA CYS A 66 1.05 -12.76 14.89
C CYS A 66 2.33 -12.76 14.03
N PHE A 67 3.45 -13.18 14.59
CA PHE A 67 4.72 -13.29 13.89
C PHE A 67 4.66 -14.31 12.74
N ILE A 68 4.03 -15.47 12.96
CA ILE A 68 3.76 -16.44 11.89
C ILE A 68 2.91 -15.82 10.77
N GLY A 69 1.89 -15.03 11.13
CA GLY A 69 1.06 -14.32 10.15
C GLY A 69 1.84 -13.31 9.31
N VAL A 70 2.67 -12.47 9.95
CA VAL A 70 3.56 -11.54 9.25
C VAL A 70 4.55 -12.27 8.35
N LEU A 71 5.19 -13.33 8.84
CA LEU A 71 6.12 -14.11 8.01
C LEU A 71 5.41 -14.71 6.78
N ALA A 72 4.22 -15.30 6.96
CA ALA A 72 3.46 -15.88 5.87
C ALA A 72 3.06 -14.85 4.81
N SER A 73 2.70 -13.62 5.20
CA SER A 73 2.32 -12.57 4.24
C SER A 73 3.51 -12.05 3.43
N LEU A 74 4.72 -12.04 3.99
CA LEU A 74 5.94 -11.63 3.27
C LEU A 74 6.26 -12.55 2.07
N PHE A 75 5.84 -13.82 2.12
CA PHE A 75 6.03 -14.78 1.02
C PHE A 75 4.93 -14.73 -0.04
N ARG A 76 3.91 -13.87 0.13
CA ARG A 76 2.86 -13.74 -0.88
C ARG A 76 3.45 -13.19 -2.18
N PRO A 77 3.16 -13.77 -3.36
CA PRO A 77 3.58 -13.18 -4.62
C PRO A 77 2.87 -11.83 -4.86
N TYR A 78 3.52 -10.94 -5.60
CA TYR A 78 2.81 -9.82 -6.21
C TYR A 78 1.97 -10.35 -7.38
N GLU A 79 0.87 -9.67 -7.69
CA GLU A 79 0.17 -9.87 -8.97
C GLU A 79 1.02 -9.30 -10.10
N ASP A 80 0.73 -9.66 -11.35
CA ASP A 80 1.47 -9.12 -12.49
C ASP A 80 1.33 -7.60 -12.54
N ALA A 81 2.44 -6.88 -12.72
CA ALA A 81 2.44 -5.41 -12.66
C ALA A 81 1.69 -4.77 -13.84
N THR A 82 1.64 -5.48 -14.96
CA THR A 82 1.11 -5.00 -16.24
C THR A 82 0.26 -6.07 -16.88
N LEU A 83 -0.76 -5.66 -17.61
CA LEU A 83 -1.58 -6.54 -18.41
C LEU A 83 -1.20 -6.37 -19.90
N PRO A 84 -0.47 -7.30 -20.53
CA PRO A 84 -0.04 -7.12 -21.92
C PRO A 84 -1.16 -7.33 -22.95
N LEU A 85 -2.23 -8.05 -22.56
CA LEU A 85 -3.35 -8.40 -23.42
C LEU A 85 -4.62 -7.75 -22.89
N GLY A 86 -5.23 -6.86 -23.67
CA GLY A 86 -6.44 -6.12 -23.30
C GLY A 86 -6.54 -4.81 -24.06
N THR A 87 -7.69 -4.15 -23.95
CA THR A 87 -7.89 -2.78 -24.42
C THR A 87 -7.02 -1.78 -23.65
N GLU A 88 -6.75 -0.61 -24.22
CA GLU A 88 -5.96 0.42 -23.53
C GLU A 88 -6.59 0.83 -22.18
N SER A 89 -7.93 0.89 -22.12
CA SER A 89 -8.68 1.12 -20.88
C SER A 89 -8.38 0.06 -19.82
N GLU A 90 -8.48 -1.23 -20.17
CA GLU A 90 -8.21 -2.34 -19.25
C GLU A 90 -6.76 -2.36 -18.79
N GLN A 91 -5.82 -2.02 -19.68
CA GLN A 91 -4.40 -1.91 -19.31
C GLN A 91 -4.16 -0.79 -18.30
N LEU A 92 -4.74 0.39 -18.53
CA LEU A 92 -4.62 1.54 -17.62
C LEU A 92 -5.24 1.23 -16.26
N GLU A 93 -6.45 0.68 -16.22
CA GLU A 93 -7.10 0.25 -14.99
C GLU A 93 -6.26 -0.80 -14.25
N ASN A 94 -5.78 -1.83 -14.96
CA ASN A 94 -4.95 -2.87 -14.35
C ASN A 94 -3.67 -2.29 -13.73
N THR A 95 -2.95 -1.42 -14.45
CA THR A 95 -1.73 -0.81 -13.92
C THR A 95 -1.99 0.02 -12.66
N TYR A 96 -3.12 0.74 -12.60
CA TYR A 96 -3.54 1.47 -11.41
C TYR A 96 -3.88 0.52 -10.25
N VAL A 97 -4.69 -0.51 -10.50
CA VAL A 97 -5.12 -1.47 -9.47
C VAL A 97 -3.92 -2.20 -8.88
N THR A 98 -2.96 -2.63 -9.70
CA THR A 98 -1.78 -3.36 -9.24
C THR A 98 -0.78 -2.45 -8.53
N ASP A 99 -0.64 -1.18 -8.93
CA ASP A 99 0.11 -0.17 -8.16
C ASP A 99 -0.45 -0.01 -6.74
N GLN A 100 -1.77 0.20 -6.63
CA GLN A 100 -2.42 0.34 -5.33
C GLN A 100 -2.38 -0.95 -4.51
N GLY A 101 -2.48 -2.11 -5.18
CA GLY A 101 -2.35 -3.43 -4.57
C GLY A 101 -0.97 -3.66 -3.97
N ASP A 102 0.10 -3.31 -4.70
CA ASP A 102 1.47 -3.46 -4.23
C ASP A 102 1.72 -2.68 -2.94
N ARG A 103 1.16 -1.48 -2.82
CA ARG A 103 1.31 -0.57 -1.67
C ARG A 103 0.55 -1.05 -0.41
N LYS A 104 -0.30 -2.08 -0.52
CA LYS A 104 -0.95 -2.75 0.62
C LYS A 104 -0.09 -3.81 1.28
N TYR A 105 1.07 -4.14 0.71
CA TYR A 105 1.95 -5.16 1.27
C TYR A 105 3.05 -4.57 2.15
N LEU A 106 3.29 -5.17 3.33
CA LEU A 106 4.38 -4.74 4.21
C LEU A 106 5.75 -4.86 3.52
N LYS A 107 5.96 -5.92 2.74
CA LYS A 107 7.22 -6.14 1.99
C LYS A 107 7.57 -4.99 1.05
N SER A 108 6.58 -4.22 0.57
CA SER A 108 6.81 -3.08 -0.32
C SER A 108 7.54 -1.92 0.38
N TYR A 109 7.51 -1.89 1.71
CA TYR A 109 8.20 -0.89 2.55
C TYR A 109 9.51 -1.41 3.16
N ILE A 110 9.92 -2.63 2.82
CA ILE A 110 11.17 -3.25 3.27
C ILE A 110 12.15 -3.27 2.08
N PRO A 111 13.21 -2.43 2.07
CA PRO A 111 14.02 -2.22 0.87
C PRO A 111 14.55 -3.49 0.19
N PHE A 112 15.00 -4.48 0.97
CA PHE A 112 15.56 -5.73 0.43
C PHE A 112 14.52 -6.79 0.01
N LEU A 113 13.23 -6.59 0.33
CA LEU A 113 12.12 -7.46 -0.10
C LEU A 113 11.25 -6.80 -1.18
N SER A 114 11.27 -5.47 -1.24
CA SER A 114 10.45 -4.70 -2.15
C SER A 114 10.90 -4.89 -3.59
N ARG A 115 9.92 -4.98 -4.49
CA ARG A 115 10.12 -4.90 -5.94
C ARG A 115 9.38 -3.71 -6.54
N LEU A 116 9.04 -2.73 -5.69
CA LEU A 116 8.12 -1.67 -6.07
C LEU A 116 8.70 -0.78 -7.16
N GLU A 117 10.00 -0.47 -7.11
CA GLU A 117 10.69 0.36 -8.11
C GLU A 117 10.66 -0.27 -9.52
N ASP A 118 11.08 -1.53 -9.65
CA ASP A 118 11.05 -2.27 -10.92
C ASP A 118 9.63 -2.36 -11.51
N ARG A 119 8.63 -2.51 -10.63
CA ARG A 119 7.22 -2.61 -11.00
C ARG A 119 6.63 -1.26 -11.38
N ASP A 120 6.96 -0.20 -10.64
CA ASP A 120 6.62 1.18 -10.95
C ASP A 120 7.17 1.55 -12.34
N GLN A 121 8.41 1.17 -12.64
CA GLN A 121 9.02 1.39 -13.95
C GLN A 121 8.31 0.63 -15.08
N SER A 122 7.94 -0.64 -14.83
CA SER A 122 7.23 -1.47 -15.81
C SER A 122 5.85 -0.88 -16.16
N ARG A 123 5.11 -0.45 -15.13
CA ARG A 123 3.82 0.24 -15.29
C ARG A 123 3.99 1.57 -16.03
N LEU A 124 4.98 2.37 -15.63
CA LEU A 124 5.26 3.65 -16.28
C LEU A 124 5.54 3.48 -17.78
N ASN A 125 6.30 2.47 -18.17
CA ASN A 125 6.59 2.18 -19.58
C ASN A 125 5.32 1.82 -20.36
N GLN A 126 4.43 0.98 -19.80
CA GLN A 126 3.16 0.64 -20.44
C GLN A 126 2.26 1.88 -20.60
N VAL A 127 2.09 2.66 -19.54
CA VAL A 127 1.26 3.87 -19.54
C VAL A 127 1.78 4.92 -20.50
N LYS A 128 3.10 5.13 -20.57
CA LYS A 128 3.73 6.01 -21.56
C LYS A 128 3.40 5.58 -22.99
N GLY A 129 3.56 4.30 -23.30
CA GLY A 129 3.25 3.77 -24.62
C GLY A 129 1.78 3.99 -25.03
N ILE A 130 0.84 3.76 -24.11
CA ILE A 130 -0.59 4.04 -24.34
C ILE A 130 -0.80 5.54 -24.57
N TYR A 131 -0.27 6.38 -23.68
CA TYR A 131 -0.45 7.82 -23.76
C TYR A 131 0.15 8.43 -25.03
N GLU A 132 1.24 7.87 -25.57
CA GLU A 132 1.84 8.32 -26.83
C GLU A 132 0.97 8.02 -28.04
N ARG A 133 0.31 6.87 -28.07
CA ARG A 133 -0.59 6.46 -29.17
C ARG A 133 -1.97 7.11 -29.08
N ASN A 134 -2.47 7.30 -27.87
CA ASN A 134 -3.81 7.81 -27.61
C ASN A 134 -3.79 8.96 -26.61
N LYS A 135 -3.94 10.18 -27.14
CA LYS A 135 -4.04 11.41 -26.32
C LYS A 135 -5.47 11.68 -25.84
N ASN A 136 -6.47 10.97 -26.36
CA ASN A 136 -7.89 11.19 -26.12
C ASN A 136 -8.45 10.20 -25.09
N LEU A 137 -7.76 10.09 -23.95
CA LEU A 137 -8.21 9.23 -22.85
C LEU A 137 -9.51 9.76 -22.21
N GLU A 138 -10.37 8.86 -21.77
CA GLU A 138 -11.54 9.17 -20.95
C GLU A 138 -11.12 9.71 -19.57
N PRO A 139 -11.99 10.46 -18.85
CA PRO A 139 -11.62 11.06 -17.58
C PRO A 139 -11.05 10.09 -16.53
N ILE A 140 -11.60 8.88 -16.45
CA ILE A 140 -11.13 7.86 -15.50
C ILE A 140 -9.77 7.27 -15.92
N GLU A 141 -9.55 7.07 -17.21
CA GLU A 141 -8.27 6.63 -17.77
C GLU A 141 -7.17 7.67 -17.55
N LYS A 142 -7.50 8.96 -17.65
CA LYS A 142 -6.59 10.06 -17.28
C LYS A 142 -6.21 10.02 -15.82
N PHE A 143 -7.15 9.69 -14.93
CA PHE A 143 -6.85 9.52 -13.51
C PHE A 143 -5.89 8.36 -13.29
N TYR A 144 -6.13 7.19 -13.90
CA TYR A 144 -5.23 6.04 -13.82
C TYR A 144 -3.83 6.37 -14.34
N ALA A 145 -3.74 6.93 -15.54
CA ALA A 145 -2.46 7.33 -16.13
C ALA A 145 -1.72 8.35 -15.25
N ALA A 146 -2.43 9.36 -14.75
CA ALA A 146 -1.84 10.38 -13.89
C ALA A 146 -1.23 9.79 -12.61
N PHE A 147 -1.89 8.79 -12.03
CA PHE A 147 -1.40 8.12 -10.82
C PHE A 147 -0.07 7.41 -11.07
N ILE A 148 0.07 6.74 -12.23
CA ILE A 148 1.32 6.07 -12.60
C ILE A 148 2.42 7.08 -12.93
N PHE A 149 2.12 8.13 -13.71
CA PHE A 149 3.10 9.20 -13.98
C PHE A 149 3.56 9.91 -12.69
N HIS A 150 2.67 10.04 -11.70
CA HIS A 150 2.99 10.65 -10.40
C HIS A 150 4.10 9.90 -9.66
N HIS A 151 4.25 8.59 -9.88
CA HIS A 151 5.29 7.75 -9.27
C HIS A 151 6.61 7.69 -10.04
N SER A 152 6.74 8.39 -11.16
CA SER A 152 8.02 8.51 -11.88
C SER A 152 9.11 9.23 -11.07
N ASP A 153 10.30 9.31 -11.64
CA ASP A 153 11.47 10.02 -11.12
C ASP A 153 11.84 11.27 -11.96
N ASN A 154 10.98 11.67 -12.90
CA ASN A 154 11.26 12.72 -13.89
C ASN A 154 10.24 13.87 -13.85
N SER A 155 10.75 15.10 -13.88
CA SER A 155 9.95 16.33 -13.90
C SER A 155 8.92 16.39 -15.05
N LYS A 156 9.26 15.88 -16.24
CA LYS A 156 8.32 15.85 -17.40
C LYS A 156 7.12 14.93 -17.17
N ASP A 157 7.36 13.83 -16.48
CA ASP A 157 6.31 12.88 -16.13
C ASP A 157 5.42 13.48 -15.03
N TYR A 158 5.98 14.23 -14.08
CA TYR A 158 5.19 14.98 -13.10
C TYR A 158 4.31 16.07 -13.73
N GLU A 159 4.81 16.77 -14.74
CA GLU A 159 4.01 17.71 -15.53
C GLU A 159 2.81 17.00 -16.18
N THR A 160 3.09 15.84 -16.81
CA THR A 160 2.06 15.01 -17.44
C THR A 160 1.04 14.52 -16.40
N ALA A 161 1.49 14.02 -15.25
CA ALA A 161 0.64 13.64 -14.14
C ALA A 161 -0.26 14.79 -13.68
N SER A 162 0.31 15.99 -13.49
CA SER A 162 -0.42 17.18 -13.04
C SER A 162 -1.52 17.57 -14.03
N LYS A 163 -1.21 17.57 -15.33
CA LYS A 163 -2.17 17.87 -16.40
C LYS A 163 -3.31 16.86 -16.41
N LEU A 164 -2.99 15.56 -16.50
CA LEU A 164 -3.98 14.49 -16.59
C LEU A 164 -4.87 14.44 -15.34
N ALA A 165 -4.30 14.55 -14.14
CA ALA A 165 -5.05 14.60 -12.90
C ALA A 165 -5.98 15.82 -12.86
N SER A 166 -5.54 16.99 -13.33
CA SER A 166 -6.39 18.17 -13.42
C SER A 166 -7.51 18.03 -14.44
N GLU A 167 -7.31 17.30 -15.53
CA GLU A 167 -8.34 17.04 -16.53
C GLU A 167 -9.37 16.03 -16.01
N ALA A 168 -8.93 14.93 -15.40
CA ALA A 168 -9.79 13.95 -14.75
C ALA A 168 -10.70 14.61 -13.71
N ALA A 169 -10.12 15.45 -12.85
CA ALA A 169 -10.84 16.15 -11.80
C ALA A 169 -11.90 17.16 -12.29
N LYS A 170 -11.92 17.53 -13.58
CA LYS A 170 -12.97 18.39 -14.15
C LYS A 170 -14.24 17.62 -14.48
N ALA A 171 -14.17 16.31 -14.70
CA ALA A 171 -15.33 15.50 -15.08
C ALA A 171 -16.34 15.41 -13.93
N ALA A 172 -17.60 15.71 -14.22
CA ALA A 172 -18.65 15.85 -13.20
C ALA A 172 -18.81 14.61 -12.31
N HIS A 173 -18.66 13.40 -12.87
CA HIS A 173 -18.77 12.14 -12.13
C HIS A 173 -17.55 11.82 -11.24
N LEU A 174 -16.41 12.50 -11.44
CA LEU A 174 -15.19 12.35 -10.64
C LEU A 174 -14.97 13.49 -9.63
N GLN A 175 -15.69 14.60 -9.75
CA GLN A 175 -15.49 15.77 -8.89
C GLN A 175 -15.69 15.49 -7.40
N LYS A 176 -16.58 14.56 -7.06
CA LYS A 176 -16.88 14.17 -5.67
C LYS A 176 -15.92 13.11 -5.11
N GLN A 177 -15.00 12.58 -5.92
CA GLN A 177 -14.05 11.56 -5.46
C GLN A 177 -12.84 12.23 -4.82
N ASN A 178 -12.64 12.01 -3.52
CA ASN A 178 -11.57 12.63 -2.73
C ASN A 178 -10.19 12.31 -3.32
N LEU A 179 -9.95 11.05 -3.68
CA LEU A 179 -8.69 10.60 -4.26
C LEU A 179 -8.33 11.33 -5.57
N VAL A 180 -9.32 11.59 -6.43
CA VAL A 180 -9.13 12.36 -7.67
C VAL A 180 -8.73 13.81 -7.36
N GLN A 181 -9.39 14.43 -6.37
CA GLN A 181 -9.07 15.80 -5.96
C GLN A 181 -7.72 15.89 -5.24
N TRP A 182 -7.36 14.87 -4.47
CA TRP A 182 -6.05 14.72 -3.86
C TRP A 182 -4.97 14.59 -4.94
N LEU A 183 -5.12 13.68 -5.90
CA LEU A 183 -4.12 13.44 -6.94
C LEU A 183 -3.85 14.71 -7.77
N LYS A 184 -4.90 15.48 -8.09
CA LYS A 184 -4.75 16.79 -8.76
C LYS A 184 -3.80 17.72 -8.00
N LYS A 185 -3.94 17.79 -6.68
CA LYS A 185 -3.09 18.64 -5.82
C LYS A 185 -1.68 18.05 -5.67
N ALA A 186 -1.61 16.76 -5.39
CA ALA A 186 -0.36 16.02 -5.16
C ALA A 186 0.55 16.01 -6.40
N ALA A 187 -0.01 15.75 -7.58
CA ALA A 187 0.74 15.76 -8.82
C ALA A 187 1.23 17.18 -9.20
N TYR A 188 0.42 18.21 -8.94
CA TYR A 188 0.85 19.60 -9.15
C TYR A 188 2.00 20.00 -8.23
N ASP A 189 1.90 19.74 -6.93
CA ASP A 189 2.97 20.08 -6.00
C ASP A 189 4.25 19.30 -6.30
N ARG A 190 4.15 18.01 -6.64
CA ARG A 190 5.31 17.21 -7.04
C ARG A 190 6.03 17.81 -8.27
N TRP A 191 5.26 18.25 -9.26
CA TRP A 191 5.81 18.94 -10.42
C TRP A 191 6.50 20.26 -10.03
N MET A 192 5.87 21.09 -9.19
CA MET A 192 6.47 22.35 -8.73
C MET A 192 7.78 22.11 -7.98
N VAL A 193 7.79 21.17 -7.03
CA VAL A 193 8.98 20.83 -6.23
C VAL A 193 10.10 20.31 -7.12
N SER A 194 9.80 19.49 -8.14
CA SER A 194 10.82 18.99 -9.07
C SER A 194 11.53 20.10 -9.86
N MET A 195 10.91 21.27 -9.99
CA MET A 195 11.50 22.46 -10.62
C MET A 195 12.13 23.43 -9.61
N GLY A 196 12.24 23.05 -8.33
CA GLY A 196 12.71 23.93 -7.25
C GLY A 196 11.71 25.02 -6.85
N LYS A 197 10.44 24.90 -7.23
CA LYS A 197 9.37 25.85 -6.85
C LYS A 197 8.68 25.38 -5.56
N PRO A 198 8.10 26.31 -4.77
CA PRO A 198 7.37 25.95 -3.57
C PRO A 198 6.09 25.17 -3.91
N GLU A 199 5.65 24.34 -2.96
CA GLU A 199 4.34 23.67 -3.01
C GLU A 199 3.20 24.70 -2.95
N LYS A 200 2.10 24.44 -3.66
CA LYS A 200 0.88 25.26 -3.59
C LYS A 200 -0.13 24.69 -2.61
N TYR A 201 -0.22 23.37 -2.52
CA TYR A 201 -1.21 22.66 -1.70
C TYR A 201 -0.62 21.97 -0.46
N ASN A 202 0.72 21.98 -0.30
CA ASN A 202 1.45 21.37 0.81
C ASN A 202 1.18 19.86 0.96
N THR A 203 1.29 19.12 -0.14
CA THR A 203 0.97 17.69 -0.23
C THR A 203 2.20 16.76 -0.17
N GLN A 204 3.41 17.24 -0.45
CA GLN A 204 4.60 16.37 -0.54
C GLN A 204 5.13 15.94 0.83
N ASN A 205 4.86 16.72 1.87
CA ASN A 205 5.40 16.50 3.22
C ASN A 205 4.33 16.13 4.27
N LYS A 206 3.11 15.78 3.85
CA LYS A 206 2.02 15.41 4.75
C LYS A 206 1.56 13.98 4.49
N PHE A 207 1.55 13.17 5.55
CA PHE A 207 0.90 11.87 5.54
C PHE A 207 -0.63 12.08 5.47
N SER A 208 -1.25 11.70 4.36
CA SER A 208 -2.71 11.70 4.19
C SER A 208 -3.23 10.27 4.24
N VAL A 209 -4.09 9.97 5.21
CA VAL A 209 -4.83 8.69 5.28
C VAL A 209 -6.24 8.96 4.76
N GLU A 210 -6.65 8.26 3.70
CA GLU A 210 -8.06 8.13 3.36
C GLU A 210 -8.64 6.94 4.14
N ILE A 211 -9.75 7.17 4.81
CA ILE A 211 -10.61 6.13 5.37
C ILE A 211 -11.86 6.19 4.49
N ASP A 212 -12.05 5.17 3.66
CA ASP A 212 -13.31 4.95 2.93
C ASP A 212 -14.43 4.54 3.88
#